data_AF-A0A7X1M2B0-F1
#
_entry.id   AF-A0A7X1M2B0-F1
#
_cell.length_a   1.000
_cell.length_b   1.000
_cell.length_c   1.000
_cell.angle_alpha   90.00
_cell.angle_beta   90.00
_cell.angle_gamma   90.00
#
_symmetry.space_group_name_H-M   'P 1'
#
loop_
_entity.id
_entity.type
_entity.pdbx_description
1 polymer ?
#
loop_
_entity_poly.entity_id
_entity_poly.type
_entity_poly.pdbx_seq_one_letter_code
_entity_poly.pdbx_strand_id
1 'polypeptide(L)'
;MTTHPFDAAVTALSRNAWLPTSEEVALGKDFFHRREGLQRRLLPGMPACPDPQGWVTEHVLWLEDVVGIADTLLAAWRGYLPDSHMIALLEAYAHQARPAVPYAADLLRAWEAEAFESCSVEEAGWWEEWHIPETERQALDALNHRLIPIGAMLVTAVERGAAAV
;
A
#
# COMPACT_ATOMS: atom_id res chain seq x y z
N MET A 1 -13.75 -25.41 -1.89
CA MET A 1 -13.01 -24.47 -2.76
C MET A 1 -13.72 -23.13 -2.70
N THR A 2 -13.40 -22.30 -1.71
CA THR A 2 -13.89 -20.92 -1.66
C THR A 2 -12.94 -20.09 -2.51
N THR A 3 -13.38 -19.69 -3.69
CA THR A 3 -12.71 -18.69 -4.52
C THR A 3 -12.51 -17.44 -3.65
N HIS A 4 -11.27 -17.00 -3.45
CA HIS A 4 -10.97 -15.85 -2.61
C HIS A 4 -11.74 -14.62 -3.16
N PRO A 5 -12.33 -13.73 -2.34
CA PRO A 5 -13.13 -12.59 -2.82
C PRO A 5 -12.43 -11.73 -3.89
N PHE A 6 -11.10 -11.59 -3.77
CA PHE A 6 -10.23 -11.01 -4.80
C PHE A 6 -10.34 -11.73 -6.16
N ASP A 7 -10.15 -13.06 -6.19
CA ASP A 7 -10.19 -13.85 -7.43
C ASP A 7 -11.56 -13.76 -8.10
N ALA A 8 -12.63 -13.69 -7.29
CA ALA A 8 -13.99 -13.48 -7.78
C ALA A 8 -14.12 -12.09 -8.42
N ALA A 9 -13.62 -11.03 -7.78
CA ALA A 9 -13.62 -9.68 -8.32
C ALA A 9 -12.83 -9.57 -9.64
N VAL A 10 -11.62 -10.14 -9.68
CA VAL A 10 -10.78 -10.17 -10.89
C VAL A 10 -11.50 -10.93 -12.00
N THR A 11 -12.02 -12.13 -11.71
CA THR A 11 -12.75 -12.93 -12.69
C THR A 11 -13.98 -12.19 -13.23
N ALA A 12 -14.74 -11.55 -12.34
CA ALA A 12 -15.94 -10.79 -12.72
C ALA A 12 -15.59 -9.59 -13.61
N LEU A 13 -14.53 -8.86 -13.28
CA LEU A 13 -14.03 -7.74 -14.08
C LEU A 13 -13.54 -8.21 -15.46
N SER A 14 -12.69 -9.24 -15.51
CA SER A 14 -12.13 -9.76 -16.77
C SER A 14 -13.19 -10.38 -17.69
N ARG A 15 -14.25 -10.95 -17.14
CA ARG A 15 -15.36 -11.55 -17.91
C ARG A 15 -16.49 -10.59 -18.24
N ASN A 16 -16.34 -9.29 -17.95
CA ASN A 16 -17.39 -8.29 -18.10
C ASN A 16 -18.66 -8.60 -17.29
N ALA A 17 -18.56 -9.44 -16.26
CA ALA A 17 -19.67 -9.80 -15.38
C ALA A 17 -19.86 -8.80 -14.23
N TRP A 18 -18.88 -7.93 -14.01
CA TRP A 18 -18.97 -6.78 -13.12
C TRP A 18 -18.65 -5.49 -13.89
N LEU A 19 -19.59 -4.56 -13.86
CA LEU A 19 -19.41 -3.17 -14.26
C LEU A 19 -19.49 -2.32 -12.98
N PRO A 20 -18.39 -1.65 -12.57
CA PRO A 20 -18.39 -0.89 -11.32
C PRO A 20 -19.44 0.22 -11.32
N THR A 21 -20.19 0.31 -10.22
CA THR A 21 -21.19 1.37 -9.99
C THR A 21 -20.54 2.73 -9.73
N SER A 22 -21.32 3.81 -9.76
CA SER A 22 -20.84 5.16 -9.42
C SER A 22 -20.20 5.23 -8.03
N GLU A 23 -20.79 4.54 -7.07
CA GLU A 23 -20.34 4.45 -5.68
C GLU A 23 -19.02 3.69 -5.57
N GLU A 24 -18.90 2.56 -6.27
CA GLU A 24 -17.65 1.78 -6.33
C GLU A 24 -16.53 2.57 -7.01
N VAL A 25 -16.84 3.28 -8.10
CA VAL A 25 -15.89 4.18 -8.76
C VAL A 25 -15.46 5.32 -7.84
N ALA A 26 -16.40 5.92 -7.08
CA ALA A 26 -16.09 6.97 -6.12
C ALA A 26 -15.16 6.47 -5.02
N LEU A 27 -15.41 5.28 -4.46
CA LEU A 27 -14.52 4.64 -3.49
C LEU A 27 -13.11 4.42 -4.07
N GLY A 28 -13.01 3.83 -5.26
CA GLY A 28 -11.72 3.59 -5.90
C GLY A 28 -10.94 4.88 -6.19
N LYS A 29 -11.63 5.93 -6.65
CA LYS A 29 -11.04 7.27 -6.86
C LYS A 29 -10.57 7.91 -5.56
N ASP A 30 -11.34 7.80 -4.47
CA ASP A 30 -10.96 8.33 -3.16
C ASP A 30 -9.69 7.64 -2.63
N PHE A 31 -9.60 6.31 -2.80
CA PHE A 31 -8.38 5.57 -2.47
C PHE A 31 -7.15 6.09 -3.25
N PHE A 32 -7.25 6.20 -4.58
CA PHE A 32 -6.12 6.68 -5.39
C PHE A 32 -5.76 8.13 -5.07
N HIS A 33 -6.75 9.01 -4.92
CA HIS A 33 -6.52 10.41 -4.59
C HIS A 33 -5.77 10.57 -3.25
N ARG A 34 -6.20 9.86 -2.20
CA ARG A 34 -5.52 9.90 -0.91
C ARG A 34 -4.13 9.28 -0.98
N ARG A 35 -3.97 8.17 -1.69
CA ARG A 35 -2.68 7.49 -1.88
C ARG A 35 -1.66 8.37 -2.61
N GLU A 36 -2.09 9.05 -3.68
CA GLU A 36 -1.25 9.98 -4.46
C GLU A 36 -0.92 11.26 -3.69
N GLY A 37 -1.79 11.66 -2.75
CA GLY A 37 -1.55 12.78 -1.84
C GLY A 37 -0.57 12.47 -0.71
N LEU A 38 -0.13 11.21 -0.53
CA LEU A 38 0.83 10.86 0.50
C LEU A 38 2.21 11.48 0.20
N GLN A 39 2.71 12.22 1.18
CA GLN A 39 4.11 12.58 1.24
C GLN A 39 4.89 11.37 1.76
N ARG A 40 5.97 11.00 1.07
CA ARG A 40 6.87 9.97 1.60
C ARG A 40 7.54 10.50 2.86
N ARG A 41 7.36 9.79 3.97
CA ARG A 41 7.85 10.19 5.29
C ARG A 41 9.24 9.60 5.52
N LEU A 42 10.09 10.37 6.16
CA LEU A 42 11.38 9.91 6.67
C LEU A 42 11.25 9.61 8.17
N LEU A 43 12.14 8.74 8.68
CA LEU A 43 12.34 8.62 10.11
C LEU A 43 12.83 9.96 10.69
N PRO A 44 12.53 10.29 11.96
CA PRO A 44 12.89 11.58 12.53
C PRO A 44 14.40 11.87 12.43
N GLY A 45 14.77 12.97 11.77
CA GLY A 45 16.18 13.36 11.60
C GLY A 45 16.96 12.57 10.54
N MET A 46 16.33 11.59 9.86
CA MET A 46 16.92 10.90 8.73
C MET A 46 17.03 11.88 7.54
N PRO A 47 18.18 11.93 6.84
CA PRO A 47 18.36 12.82 5.69
C PRO A 47 17.58 12.30 4.48
N ALA A 48 17.34 13.18 3.50
CA ALA A 48 16.78 12.75 2.22
C ALA A 48 17.73 11.78 1.50
N CYS A 49 17.17 10.77 0.83
CA CYS A 49 17.97 9.84 0.04
C CYS A 49 18.46 10.53 -1.24
N PRO A 50 19.75 10.39 -1.61
CA PRO A 50 20.24 10.88 -2.90
C PRO A 50 19.75 10.00 -4.07
N ASP A 51 19.36 8.75 -3.81
CA ASP A 51 18.82 7.85 -4.83
C ASP A 51 17.34 8.20 -5.13
N PRO A 52 16.94 8.34 -6.40
CA PRO A 52 15.54 8.56 -6.79
C PRO A 52 14.56 7.49 -6.28
N GLN A 53 15.01 6.27 -6.00
CA GLN A 53 14.19 5.21 -5.45
C GLN A 53 13.76 5.53 -4.00
N GLY A 54 14.54 6.33 -3.28
CA GLY A 54 14.32 6.65 -1.88
C GLY A 54 14.93 5.59 -0.95
N TRP A 55 14.75 5.81 0.35
CA TRP A 55 15.16 4.83 1.36
C TRP A 55 14.21 3.63 1.41
N VAL A 56 14.69 2.46 1.85
CA VAL A 56 13.80 1.30 2.02
C VAL A 56 12.81 1.54 3.17
N THR A 57 13.26 2.15 4.26
CA THR A 57 12.43 2.67 5.36
C THR A 57 11.31 3.58 4.87
N GLU A 58 11.64 4.52 3.98
CA GLU A 58 10.68 5.46 3.39
C GLU A 58 9.57 4.71 2.62
N HIS A 59 9.92 3.66 1.88
CA HIS A 59 8.94 2.81 1.21
C HIS A 59 8.06 2.01 2.19
N VAL A 60 8.65 1.47 3.25
CA VAL A 60 7.91 0.74 4.30
C VAL A 60 6.91 1.65 5.02
N LEU A 61 7.33 2.87 5.38
CA LEU A 61 6.46 3.88 5.98
C LEU A 61 5.33 4.31 5.04
N TRP A 62 5.61 4.43 3.74
CA TRP A 62 4.59 4.69 2.74
C TRP A 62 3.56 3.54 2.67
N LEU A 63 4.00 2.28 2.70
CA LEU A 63 3.08 1.13 2.72
C LEU A 63 2.20 1.13 3.97
N GLU A 64 2.74 1.47 5.14
CA GLU A 64 1.97 1.66 6.37
C GLU A 64 0.84 2.69 6.18
N ASP A 65 1.16 3.87 5.63
CA ASP A 65 0.17 4.92 5.36
C ASP A 65 -0.92 4.47 4.41
N VAL A 66 -0.56 3.73 3.36
CA VAL A 66 -1.52 3.21 2.38
C VAL A 66 -2.45 2.19 3.01
N VAL A 67 -1.95 1.33 3.90
CA VAL A 67 -2.80 0.42 4.69
C VAL A 67 -3.77 1.22 5.55
N GLY A 68 -3.31 2.30 6.21
CA GLY A 68 -4.16 3.18 7.02
C GLY A 68 -5.28 3.87 6.21
N ILE A 69 -4.97 4.32 4.99
CA ILE A 69 -5.98 4.87 4.06
C ILE A 69 -7.00 3.78 3.71
N ALA A 70 -6.54 2.60 3.30
CA ALA A 70 -7.42 1.51 2.91
C ALA A 70 -8.33 1.09 4.07
N ASP A 71 -7.79 0.91 5.27
CA ASP A 71 -8.56 0.55 6.47
C ASP A 71 -9.62 1.61 6.82
N THR A 72 -9.28 2.89 6.70
CA THR A 72 -10.22 4.01 6.90
C THR A 72 -11.37 3.97 5.90
N LEU A 73 -11.07 3.75 4.61
CA LEU A 73 -12.08 3.67 3.56
C LEU A 73 -12.94 2.41 3.72
N LEU A 74 -12.33 1.26 4.01
CA LEU A 74 -13.06 0.02 4.25
C LEU A 74 -14.01 0.15 5.45
N ALA A 75 -13.59 0.80 6.53
CA ALA A 75 -14.45 1.06 7.68
C ALA A 75 -15.66 1.94 7.33
N ALA A 76 -15.46 2.96 6.49
CA ALA A 76 -16.52 3.89 6.10
C ALA A 76 -17.51 3.29 5.08
N TRP A 77 -17.03 2.45 4.15
CA TRP A 77 -17.81 2.04 2.97
C TRP A 77 -18.36 0.62 3.06
N ARG A 78 -17.77 -0.29 3.86
CA ARG A 78 -18.17 -1.71 3.89
C ARG A 78 -19.64 -1.92 4.26
N GLY A 79 -20.20 -1.08 5.14
CA GLY A 79 -21.62 -1.13 5.50
C GLY A 79 -22.56 -0.60 4.40
N TYR A 80 -22.06 0.27 3.53
CA TYR A 80 -22.83 0.88 2.44
C TYR A 80 -22.76 0.07 1.14
N LEU A 81 -21.65 -0.67 0.93
CA LEU A 81 -21.40 -1.51 -0.24
C LEU A 81 -21.16 -2.98 0.17
N PRO A 82 -22.18 -3.68 0.69
CA PRO A 82 -22.04 -5.09 1.04
C PRO A 82 -21.73 -5.91 -0.22
N ASP A 83 -20.84 -6.90 -0.08
CA ASP A 83 -20.43 -7.82 -1.15
C ASP A 83 -19.82 -7.15 -2.40
N SER A 84 -19.41 -5.88 -2.31
CA SER A 84 -18.79 -5.16 -3.44
C SER A 84 -17.45 -5.77 -3.85
N HIS A 85 -17.29 -5.96 -5.16
CA HIS A 85 -16.02 -6.38 -5.74
C HIS A 85 -14.95 -5.29 -5.59
N MET A 86 -15.31 -4.00 -5.57
CA MET A 86 -14.36 -2.92 -5.28
C MET A 86 -13.82 -3.02 -3.85
N ILE A 87 -14.69 -3.29 -2.87
CA ILE A 87 -14.28 -3.55 -1.49
C ILE A 87 -13.31 -4.74 -1.45
N ALA A 88 -13.63 -5.85 -2.13
CA ALA A 88 -12.75 -7.03 -2.17
C ALA A 88 -11.37 -6.74 -2.78
N LEU A 89 -11.29 -5.91 -3.84
CA LEU A 89 -10.01 -5.48 -4.41
C LEU A 89 -9.20 -4.61 -3.44
N LEU A 90 -9.85 -3.66 -2.74
CA LEU A 90 -9.20 -2.79 -1.77
C LEU A 90 -8.72 -3.58 -0.53
N GLU A 91 -9.54 -4.52 -0.05
CA GLU A 91 -9.16 -5.45 1.02
C GLU A 91 -7.95 -6.29 0.64
N ALA A 92 -7.90 -6.81 -0.59
CA ALA A 92 -6.75 -7.57 -1.07
C ALA A 92 -5.49 -6.72 -1.11
N TYR A 93 -5.59 -5.47 -1.57
CA TYR A 93 -4.48 -4.53 -1.59
C TYR A 93 -3.97 -4.26 -0.17
N ALA A 94 -4.86 -3.90 0.75
CA ALA A 94 -4.53 -3.66 2.15
C ALA A 94 -3.93 -4.90 2.80
N HIS A 95 -4.48 -6.09 2.54
CA HIS A 95 -3.98 -7.34 3.08
C HIS A 95 -2.55 -7.65 2.64
N GLN A 96 -2.22 -7.45 1.36
CA GLN A 96 -0.86 -7.65 0.86
C GLN A 96 0.14 -6.62 1.42
N ALA A 97 -0.28 -5.38 1.63
CA ALA A 97 0.57 -4.33 2.20
C ALA A 97 0.72 -4.43 3.74
N ARG A 98 -0.22 -5.08 4.43
CA ARG A 98 -0.30 -5.16 5.90
C ARG A 98 0.98 -5.63 6.61
N PRO A 99 1.79 -6.56 6.07
CA PRO A 99 3.05 -6.95 6.69
C PRO A 99 4.03 -5.78 6.90
N ALA A 100 3.91 -4.68 6.14
CA ALA A 100 4.74 -3.50 6.33
C ALA A 100 4.43 -2.73 7.63
N VAL A 101 3.22 -2.86 8.18
CA VAL A 101 2.79 -2.12 9.38
C VAL A 101 3.60 -2.47 10.63
N PRO A 102 3.69 -3.75 11.08
CA PRO A 102 4.54 -4.08 12.21
C PRO A 102 6.02 -3.78 11.93
N TYR A 103 6.44 -3.92 10.67
CA TYR A 103 7.83 -3.65 10.29
C TYR A 103 8.19 -2.16 10.35
N ALA A 104 7.28 -1.27 9.93
CA ALA A 104 7.41 0.18 10.10
C ALA A 104 7.60 0.55 11.59
N ALA A 105 6.79 -0.04 12.47
CA ALA A 105 6.90 0.17 13.91
C ALA A 105 8.23 -0.36 14.47
N ASP A 106 8.71 -1.49 13.99
CA ASP A 106 10.01 -2.06 14.39
C ASP A 106 11.18 -1.15 13.96
N LEU A 107 11.17 -0.67 12.73
CA LEU A 107 12.18 0.26 12.20
C LEU A 107 12.19 1.58 12.96
N LEU A 108 11.03 2.14 13.27
CA LEU A 108 10.93 3.35 14.07
C LEU A 108 11.53 3.16 15.47
N ARG A 109 11.20 2.06 16.14
CA ARG A 109 11.77 1.76 17.47
C ARG A 109 13.27 1.55 17.43
N ALA A 110 13.77 0.86 16.40
CA ALA A 110 15.21 0.67 16.21
C ALA A 110 15.91 2.01 15.98
N TRP A 111 15.32 2.89 15.18
CA TRP A 111 15.85 4.23 14.91
C TRP A 111 15.88 5.12 16.15
N GLU A 112 14.81 5.13 16.93
CA GLU A 112 14.73 5.89 18.20
C GLU A 112 15.75 5.40 19.24
N ALA A 113 16.15 4.13 19.19
CA ALA A 113 17.14 3.56 20.09
C ALA A 113 18.58 4.03 19.81
N GLU A 114 18.89 4.49 18.59
CA GLU A 114 20.22 5.00 18.22
C GLU A 114 20.50 6.39 18.81
N ALA A 115 19.46 7.13 19.21
CA ALA A 115 19.55 8.49 19.74
C ALA A 115 20.39 9.45 18.86
N PHE A 116 20.21 9.40 17.53
CA PHE A 116 20.89 10.30 16.60
C PHE A 116 20.57 11.78 16.91
N GLU A 117 21.57 12.58 17.28
CA GLU A 117 21.44 14.05 17.34
C GLU A 117 21.41 14.66 15.93
N SER A 118 22.14 14.06 14.99
CA SER A 118 22.07 14.29 13.55
C SER A 118 22.55 13.04 12.82
N CYS A 119 21.88 12.63 11.74
CA CYS A 119 22.27 11.49 10.93
C CYS A 119 22.67 11.95 9.52
N SER A 120 23.88 11.62 9.10
CA SER A 120 24.36 11.83 7.72
C SER A 120 23.78 10.78 6.77
N VAL A 121 23.87 11.04 5.46
CA VAL A 121 23.40 10.10 4.43
C VAL A 121 24.14 8.76 4.50
N GLU A 122 25.45 8.79 4.80
CA GLU A 122 26.26 7.59 4.93
C GLU A 122 25.85 6.77 6.17
N GLU A 123 25.65 7.43 7.32
CA GLU A 123 25.16 6.77 8.54
C GLU A 123 23.76 6.18 8.35
N ALA A 124 22.87 6.89 7.67
CA ALA A 124 21.53 6.37 7.34
C ALA A 124 21.60 5.14 6.44
N GLY A 125 22.50 5.15 5.44
CA GLY A 125 22.73 4.01 4.56
C GLY A 125 23.23 2.78 5.33
N TRP A 126 24.26 2.95 6.18
CA TRP A 126 24.77 1.86 7.02
C TRP A 126 23.72 1.36 8.01
N TRP A 127 22.91 2.26 8.56
CA TRP A 127 21.84 1.89 9.45
C TRP A 127 20.81 1.00 8.73
N GLU A 128 20.39 1.34 7.51
CA GLU A 128 19.49 0.50 6.71
C GLU A 128 20.14 -0.84 6.34
N GLU A 129 21.42 -0.86 6.00
CA GLU A 129 22.13 -2.11 5.68
C GLU A 129 22.16 -3.06 6.88
N TRP A 130 22.32 -2.52 8.10
CA TRP A 130 22.35 -3.30 9.33
C TRP A 130 20.95 -3.74 9.79
N HIS A 131 19.97 -2.83 9.75
CA HIS A 131 18.63 -3.06 10.30
C HIS A 131 17.64 -3.66 9.30
N ILE A 132 17.98 -3.64 8.01
CA ILE A 132 17.18 -4.24 6.93
C ILE A 132 18.04 -5.26 6.21
N PRO A 133 18.16 -6.48 6.76
CA PRO A 133 18.91 -7.56 6.14
C PRO A 133 18.38 -7.89 4.75
N GLU A 134 19.24 -8.45 3.90
CA GLU A 134 18.90 -8.85 2.53
C GLU A 134 17.62 -9.71 2.43
N THR A 135 17.36 -10.58 3.40
CA THR A 135 16.14 -11.40 3.44
C THR A 135 14.87 -10.56 3.58
N GLU A 136 14.92 -9.48 4.38
CA GLU A 136 13.80 -8.54 4.53
C GLU A 136 13.63 -7.68 3.27
N ARG A 137 14.74 -7.27 2.64
CA ARG A 137 14.70 -6.56 1.35
C ARG A 137 13.99 -7.39 0.28
N GLN A 138 14.35 -8.66 0.17
CA GLN A 138 13.70 -9.60 -0.75
C GLN A 138 12.22 -9.82 -0.41
N ALA A 139 11.85 -9.84 0.88
CA ALA A 139 10.46 -9.95 1.30
C ALA A 139 9.64 -8.71 0.91
N LEU A 140 10.21 -7.51 1.05
CA LEU A 140 9.61 -6.26 0.62
C LEU A 140 9.46 -6.19 -0.91
N ASP A 141 10.46 -6.64 -1.64
CA ASP A 141 10.38 -6.74 -3.10
C ASP A 141 9.28 -7.71 -3.53
N ALA A 142 9.19 -8.88 -2.91
CA ALA A 142 8.12 -9.84 -3.17
C ALA A 142 6.74 -9.30 -2.80
N LEU A 143 6.64 -8.47 -1.75
CA LEU A 143 5.42 -7.75 -1.39
C LEU A 143 5.04 -6.75 -2.50
N ASN A 144 5.99 -5.94 -2.98
CA ASN A 144 5.77 -4.99 -4.08
C ASN A 144 5.29 -5.69 -5.35
N HIS A 145 5.94 -6.79 -5.73
CA HIS A 145 5.55 -7.59 -6.90
C HIS A 145 4.11 -8.11 -6.80
N ARG A 146 3.65 -8.45 -5.59
CA ARG A 146 2.25 -8.88 -5.34
C ARG A 146 1.26 -7.72 -5.37
N LEU A 147 1.66 -6.52 -4.95
CA LEU A 147 0.79 -5.33 -4.97
C LEU A 147 0.51 -4.80 -6.38
N ILE A 148 1.50 -4.89 -7.30
CA ILE A 148 1.37 -4.39 -8.68
C ILE A 148 0.11 -4.92 -9.39
N PRO A 149 -0.14 -6.23 -9.50
CA PRO A 149 -1.32 -6.74 -10.21
C PRO A 149 -2.64 -6.36 -9.53
N ILE A 150 -2.68 -6.29 -8.19
CA ILE A 150 -3.88 -5.86 -7.46
C ILE A 150 -4.18 -4.39 -7.74
N GLY A 151 -3.15 -3.53 -7.68
CA GLY A 151 -3.25 -2.12 -8.02
C GLY A 151 -3.73 -1.90 -9.45
N ALA A 152 -3.23 -2.69 -10.40
CA ALA A 152 -3.67 -2.63 -11.80
C ALA A 152 -5.16 -2.97 -11.96
N MET A 153 -5.66 -3.97 -11.21
CA MET A 153 -7.09 -4.32 -11.23
C MET A 153 -7.98 -3.24 -10.61
N LEU A 154 -7.52 -2.58 -9.54
CA LEU A 154 -8.20 -1.41 -8.98
C LEU A 154 -8.30 -0.27 -10.01
N VAL A 155 -7.21 0.05 -10.71
CA VAL A 155 -7.21 1.07 -11.78
C VAL A 155 -8.17 0.69 -12.89
N THR A 156 -8.09 -0.55 -13.39
CA THR A 156 -8.95 -1.04 -14.48
C THR A 156 -10.43 -0.96 -14.09
N ALA A 157 -10.78 -1.32 -12.86
CA ALA A 157 -12.15 -1.20 -12.37
C ALA A 157 -12.62 0.26 -12.38
N VAL A 158 -11.83 1.18 -11.82
CA VAL A 158 -12.16 2.61 -11.78
C VAL A 158 -12.33 3.20 -13.18
N GLU A 159 -11.39 2.95 -14.09
CA GLU A 159 -11.43 3.47 -15.46
C GLU A 159 -12.65 2.96 -16.22
N ARG A 160 -12.92 1.65 -16.11
CA ARG A 160 -14.04 1.02 -16.79
C ARG A 160 -15.38 1.54 -16.28
N GLY A 161 -15.55 1.67 -14.96
CA GLY A 161 -16.75 2.23 -14.38
C GLY A 161 -16.94 3.69 -14.78
N ALA A 162 -15.86 4.48 -14.76
CA ALA A 162 -15.91 5.89 -15.17
C ALA A 162 -16.27 6.08 -16.65
N ALA A 163 -15.87 5.17 -17.53
CA ALA A 163 -16.22 5.22 -18.96
C ALA A 163 -17.67 4.83 -19.27
N ALA A 164 -18.38 4.23 -18.31
CA ALA A 164 -19.77 3.78 -18.47
C ALA A 164 -20.81 4.75 -17.89
N VAL A 165 -20.37 5.85 -17.26
CA VAL A 165 -21.20 6.91 -16.66
C VAL A 165 -21.36 8.08 -17.63
#